data_AF-A0A9E0XMV0-F1
#
_entry.id   AF-A0A9E0XMV0-F1
#
_cell.length_a   1.000
_cell.length_b   1.000
_cell.length_c   1.000
_cell.angle_alpha   90.00
_cell.angle_beta   90.00
_cell.angle_gamma   90.00
#
_symmetry.space_group_name_H-M   'P 1'
#
loop_
_entity.id
_entity.type
_entity.pdbx_description
1 polymer ?
#
loop_
_entity_poly.entity_id
_entity_poly.type
_entity_poly.pdbx_seq_one_letter_code
_entity_poly.pdbx_strand_id
1 'polypeptide(L)' 'MARLKIEDLQRIKEEHKAASTLREGGFRVKITVHMGTCGLAAGARNIMSALLDEIEKSGVTDVIATTSG' A
#
# COMPACT_ATOMS: atom_id res chain seq x y z
N MET A 1 -37.05 -18.54 5.73
CA MET A 1 -35.87 -17.91 5.09
C MET A 1 -34.71 -18.01 6.06
N ALA A 2 -33.62 -18.64 5.65
CA ALA A 2 -32.49 -18.97 6.54
C ALA A 2 -31.94 -17.69 7.18
N ARG A 3 -31.96 -17.64 8.51
CA ARG A 3 -31.41 -16.52 9.28
C ARG A 3 -29.91 -16.74 9.37
N LEU A 4 -29.13 -15.83 8.76
CA LEU A 4 -27.69 -15.77 8.92
C LEU A 4 -27.35 -15.81 10.41
N LYS A 5 -26.45 -16.71 10.81
CA LYS A 5 -25.96 -16.74 12.18
C LYS A 5 -24.89 -15.67 12.36
N ILE A 6 -24.67 -15.27 13.61
CA ILE A 6 -23.69 -14.24 13.95
C ILE A 6 -22.28 -14.65 13.51
N GLU A 7 -21.96 -15.94 13.59
CA GLU A 7 -20.68 -16.50 13.11
C GLU A 7 -20.56 -16.43 11.59
N ASP A 8 -21.64 -16.66 10.85
CA ASP A 8 -21.66 -16.54 9.40
C ASP A 8 -21.43 -15.07 8.97
N LEU A 9 -21.96 -14.11 9.72
CA LEU A 9 -21.73 -12.67 9.49
C LEU A 9 -20.31 -12.23 9.83
N GLN A 10 -19.71 -12.76 10.89
CA GLN A 10 -18.31 -12.46 11.26
C GLN A 10 -17.34 -12.99 10.22
N ARG A 11 -17.59 -14.19 9.72
CA ARG A 11 -16.74 -14.83 8.71
C ARG A 11 -16.80 -14.09 7.37
N ILE A 12 -17.99 -13.67 6.93
CA ILE A 12 -18.16 -12.85 5.72
C ILE A 12 -17.50 -11.47 5.87
N LYS A 13 -17.53 -10.87 7.07
CA LYS A 13 -16.87 -9.59 7.35
C LYS A 13 -15.34 -9.68 7.28
N GLU A 14 -14.75 -10.72 7.84
CA GLU A 14 -13.30 -10.98 7.77
C GLU A 14 -12.83 -11.24 6.32
N GLU A 15 -13.59 -12.05 5.57
CA GLU A 15 -13.31 -12.34 4.16
C GLU A 15 -13.34 -11.09 3.26
N HIS A 16 -14.28 -10.17 3.49
CA HIS A 16 -14.31 -8.88 2.76
C HIS A 16 -13.22 -7.90 3.21
N LYS A 17 -12.84 -7.91 4.49
CA LYS A 17 -11.83 -7.01 5.04
C LYS A 17 -10.42 -7.36 4.55
N ALA A 18 -10.15 -8.64 4.35
CA ALA A 18 -8.90 -9.12 3.75
C ALA A 18 -8.86 -8.95 2.22
N ALA A 19 -9.98 -9.14 1.50
CA ALA A 19 -10.01 -8.97 0.04
C ALA A 19 -9.82 -7.51 -0.43
N SER A 20 -10.11 -6.55 0.46
CA SER A 20 -9.76 -5.14 0.31
C SER A 20 -8.22 -4.94 0.30
N THR A 21 -7.49 -5.56 1.24
CA THR A 21 -6.09 -5.23 1.57
C THR A 21 -5.07 -5.13 0.42
N LEU A 22 -5.18 -5.90 -0.68
CA LEU A 22 -4.20 -5.89 -1.79
C LEU A 22 -4.67 -5.34 -3.14
N ARG A 23 -5.98 -5.20 -3.37
CA ARG A 23 -6.47 -4.26 -4.39
C ARG A 23 -6.26 -2.81 -3.93
N GLU A 24 -6.02 -2.71 -2.63
CA GLU A 24 -5.43 -1.68 -1.80
C GLU A 24 -3.91 -1.90 -1.52
N GLY A 25 -3.21 -2.76 -2.27
CA GLY A 25 -1.75 -2.91 -2.26
C GLY A 25 -1.14 -4.16 -1.60
N GLY A 26 -1.59 -4.59 -0.41
CA GLY A 26 -1.24 -5.78 0.41
C GLY A 26 0.24 -5.99 0.71
N PHE A 27 1.07 -5.16 0.12
CA PHE A 27 1.73 -4.13 0.89
C PHE A 27 0.77 -3.48 1.90
N ARG A 28 1.21 -3.45 3.16
CA ARG A 28 0.58 -2.63 4.20
C ARG A 28 0.55 -1.16 3.80
N VAL A 29 1.51 -0.70 2.98
CA VAL A 29 1.63 0.70 2.56
C VAL A 29 2.07 0.82 1.09
N LYS A 30 1.42 1.72 0.34
CA LYS A 30 1.84 2.15 -1.00
C LYS A 30 2.26 3.62 -0.98
N ILE A 31 3.51 3.89 -1.34
CA ILE A 31 4.12 5.23 -1.37
C ILE A 31 4.28 5.66 -2.83
N THR A 32 3.73 6.80 -3.21
CA THR A 32 3.85 7.34 -4.58
C THR A 32 4.68 8.61 -4.58
N VAL A 33 5.76 8.66 -5.36
CA VAL A 33 6.60 9.84 -5.55
C VAL A 33 6.21 10.53 -6.86
N HIS A 34 5.89 11.83 -6.82
CA HIS A 34 5.55 12.57 -8.02
C HIS A 34 6.79 12.92 -8.84
N MET A 35 6.88 12.30 -10.02
CA MET A 35 8.01 12.41 -10.95
C MET A 35 7.70 13.35 -12.13
N GLY A 36 6.64 14.16 -12.04
CA GLY A 36 6.35 15.24 -13.00
C GLY A 36 7.39 16.37 -12.96
N THR A 37 7.25 17.35 -13.84
CA THR A 37 8.23 18.46 -14.01
C THR A 37 8.49 19.23 -12.72
N CYS A 38 7.44 19.61 -11.98
CA CYS A 38 7.57 20.26 -10.69
C CYS A 38 8.18 19.34 -9.61
N GLY A 39 7.85 18.05 -9.64
CA GLY A 39 8.41 17.06 -8.72
C GLY A 39 9.91 16.86 -8.93
N LEU A 40 10.35 16.78 -10.19
CA LEU A 40 11.76 16.70 -10.54
C LEU A 40 12.52 17.96 -10.15
N ALA A 41 11.95 19.15 -10.39
CA ALA A 41 12.57 20.42 -9.97
C ALA A 41 12.72 20.52 -8.45
N ALA A 42 11.78 19.94 -7.69
CA ALA A 42 11.84 19.86 -6.24
C ALA A 42 12.74 18.73 -5.69
N GLY A 43 13.39 17.94 -6.57
CA GLY A 43 14.34 16.91 -6.17
C GLY A 43 13.75 15.52 -5.96
N ALA A 44 12.64 15.17 -6.61
CA ALA A 44 11.99 13.85 -6.49
C ALA A 44 12.93 12.65 -6.69
N ARG A 45 14.00 12.77 -7.48
CA ARG A 45 15.01 11.70 -7.64
C ARG A 45 15.78 11.39 -6.36
N ASN A 46 16.19 12.42 -5.63
CA ASN A 46 16.93 12.25 -4.39
C ASN A 46 16.02 11.62 -3.33
N ILE A 47 14.75 12.04 -3.30
CA ILE A 47 13.73 11.49 -2.41
C ILE A 47 13.47 10.01 -2.71
N MET A 48 13.27 9.65 -3.99
CA MET A 48 13.04 8.26 -4.37
C MET A 48 14.20 7.36 -3.98
N SER A 49 15.44 7.84 -4.13
CA SER A 49 16.65 7.08 -3.77
C SER A 49 16.74 6.86 -2.26
N ALA A 50 16.60 7.93 -1.46
CA ALA A 50 16.62 7.84 -0.01
C ALA A 50 15.48 6.97 0.55
N LEU A 51 14.30 7.00 -0.07
CA LEU A 51 13.16 6.18 0.31
C LEU A 51 13.46 4.69 0.14
N LEU A 52 14.06 4.29 -0.99
CA LEU A 52 14.41 2.90 -1.25
C LEU A 52 15.50 2.41 -0.29
N ASP A 53 16.54 3.21 -0.05
CA ASP A 53 17.61 2.88 0.88
C ASP A 53 17.08 2.64 2.30
N GLU A 54 16.11 3.44 2.74
CA GLU A 54 15.54 3.30 4.08
C GLU A 54 14.63 2.07 4.22
N ILE A 55 13.85 1.75 3.17
CA ILE A 55 13.05 0.52 3.11
C ILE A 55 13.96 -0.71 3.22
N GLU A 56 15.10 -0.68 2.52
CA GLU A 56 16.09 -1.75 2.55
C GLU A 56 16.75 -1.87 3.94
N LYS A 57 17.21 -0.76 4.53
CA LYS A 57 17.80 -0.75 5.89
C LYS A 57 16.82 -1.22 6.96
N SER A 58 15.55 -0.86 6.83
CA SER A 58 14.50 -1.23 7.77
C SER A 58 14.03 -2.67 7.60
N GLY A 59 14.47 -3.37 6.55
CA GLY A 59 14.08 -4.76 6.27
C GLY A 59 12.58 -4.94 6.02
N VAL A 60 11.90 -3.88 5.57
CA VAL A 60 10.45 -3.87 5.43
C VAL A 60 10.07 -4.41 4.06
N THR A 61 9.38 -5.55 4.04
CA THR A 61 9.03 -6.26 2.80
C THR A 61 7.58 -6.03 2.35
N ASP A 62 6.78 -5.32 3.16
CA ASP A 62 5.36 -5.08 2.91
C ASP A 62 5.05 -3.60 2.63
N VAL A 63 6.00 -2.89 2.02
CA VAL A 63 5.85 -1.51 1.52
C VAL A 63 6.21 -1.48 0.03
N ILE A 64 5.39 -0.82 -0.78
CA ILE A 64 5.68 -0.57 -2.21
C ILE A 64 5.91 0.91 -2.46
N ALA A 65 7.00 1.22 -3.15
CA ALA A 65 7.23 2.55 -3.72
C ALA A 65 6.84 2.56 -5.21
N THR A 66 6.12 3.57 -5.64
CA THR A 66 5.71 3.79 -7.02
C THR A 66 5.93 5.26 -7.40
N THR A 67 5.89 5.55 -8.69
CA THR A 67 6.09 6.89 -9.22
C THR A 67 4.81 7.37 -9.89
N SER A 68 4.36 8.58 -9.61
CA SER A 68 3.34 9.23 -10.45
C SER A 68 4.03 9.99 -11.57
N GLY A 69 3.57 9.74 -12.80
CA GLY A 69 3.97 10.45 -14.01
C GLY A 69 2.72 11.00 -14.65
#